data_AF-A0A3N5TJP7-F1
#
_entry.id   AF-A0A3N5TJP7-F1
#
_cell.length_a   1.000
_cell.length_b   1.000
_cell.length_c   1.000
_cell.angle_alpha   90.00
_cell.angle_beta   90.00
_cell.angle_gamma   90.00
#
_symmetry.space_group_name_H-M   'P 1'
#
loop_
_entity.id
_entity.type
_entity.pdbx_description
1 polymer ?
#
loop_
_entity_poly.entity_id
_entity_poly.type
_entity_poly.pdbx_seq_one_letter_code
_entity_poly.pdbx_strand_id
1 'polypeptide(L)'
;MRVLLNPLCGAEHNSCDKLYCIGDQTDYPELTETKSIGETLIKLHSKANVISQEGFTLIELIATLVIISVLAGVLIPRYIDSETSAKMRGLDLGVSEMSGRETLTWALVKLSDNGYPTVDGDTILWTQLQANPGTNLGADYDWDLGQPNIGGGTLRFKREVSATLTRAPSTTEKPGRWSR
;
A
#
# COMPACT_ATOMS: atom_id res chain seq x y z
N MET A 1 -40.94 21.96 1.20
CA MET A 1 -40.80 23.29 1.82
C MET A 1 -39.42 23.35 2.46
N ARG A 2 -38.43 23.94 1.76
CA ARG A 2 -37.04 24.02 2.22
C ARG A 2 -36.87 25.33 2.98
N VAL A 3 -36.50 25.27 4.25
CA VAL A 3 -36.05 26.42 5.04
C VAL A 3 -34.63 26.11 5.53
N LEU A 4 -33.81 27.15 5.42
CA LEU A 4 -32.36 27.19 5.38
C LEU A 4 -31.71 26.93 6.74
N LEU A 5 -30.57 26.23 6.70
CA LEU A 5 -29.60 26.15 7.80
C LEU A 5 -28.71 27.40 7.75
N ASN A 6 -28.69 28.17 8.84
CA ASN A 6 -27.62 29.10 9.18
C ASN A 6 -26.91 28.58 10.44
N PRO A 7 -25.60 28.31 10.42
CA PRO A 7 -24.79 28.34 11.62
C PRO A 7 -24.17 29.73 11.80
N LEU A 8 -24.55 30.36 12.91
CA LEU A 8 -23.97 31.58 13.46
C LEU A 8 -22.52 31.31 13.89
N CYS A 9 -21.56 32.05 13.35
CA CYS A 9 -20.24 32.19 13.96
C CYS A 9 -20.23 33.50 14.74
N GLY A 10 -20.03 33.42 16.05
CA GLY A 10 -20.00 34.55 16.97
C GLY A 10 -18.69 35.33 16.92
N ALA A 11 -18.81 36.64 17.12
CA ALA A 11 -17.77 37.55 17.58
C ALA A 11 -17.17 37.04 18.92
N GLU A 12 -15.97 37.41 19.41
CA GLU A 12 -15.50 38.77 19.72
C GLU A 12 -13.96 38.78 19.90
N HIS A 13 -13.26 39.74 19.28
CA HIS A 13 -12.12 40.52 19.82
C HIS A 13 -11.39 41.28 18.69
N ASN A 14 -11.90 42.47 18.41
CA ASN A 14 -11.22 43.72 18.02
C ASN A 14 -9.86 43.64 17.28
N SER A 15 -9.93 43.58 15.95
CA SER A 15 -9.04 44.36 15.08
C SER A 15 -9.76 44.63 13.76
N CYS A 16 -10.38 45.81 13.66
CA CYS A 16 -10.90 46.33 12.41
C CYS A 16 -9.72 46.82 11.56
N ASP A 17 -9.62 46.40 10.30
CA ASP A 17 -9.47 47.40 9.24
C ASP A 17 -9.90 46.91 7.85
N LYS A 18 -10.84 47.69 7.30
CA LYS A 18 -11.26 47.86 5.90
C LYS A 18 -12.12 46.78 5.22
N LEU A 19 -13.42 47.05 5.34
CA LEU A 19 -14.47 46.82 4.35
C LEU A 19 -14.00 47.11 2.90
N TYR A 20 -14.37 46.24 1.97
CA TYR A 20 -14.92 46.65 0.67
C TYR A 20 -15.82 45.55 0.09
N CYS A 21 -17.13 45.74 0.21
CA CYS A 21 -18.13 45.17 -0.69
C CYS A 21 -18.74 46.34 -1.46
N ILE A 22 -18.53 46.38 -2.78
CA ILE A 22 -19.29 47.18 -3.75
C ILE A 22 -19.51 46.22 -4.92
N GLY A 23 -20.73 45.89 -5.34
CA GLY A 23 -21.78 46.81 -5.74
C GLY A 23 -21.84 46.75 -7.26
N ASP A 24 -22.86 46.07 -7.77
CA ASP A 24 -23.24 45.99 -9.18
C ASP A 24 -23.67 47.39 -9.67
N GLN A 25 -22.93 47.96 -10.62
CA GLN A 25 -23.47 48.89 -11.63
C GLN A 25 -22.41 49.00 -12.74
N THR A 26 -22.86 48.69 -13.94
CA THR A 26 -22.16 48.74 -15.23
C THR A 26 -21.64 50.14 -15.57
N ASP A 27 -20.33 50.27 -15.73
CA ASP A 27 -19.70 51.35 -16.49
C ASP A 27 -18.66 50.71 -17.43
N TYR A 28 -19.09 50.41 -18.65
CA TYR A 28 -18.22 49.93 -19.71
C TYR A 28 -17.73 51.16 -20.49
N PRO A 29 -16.42 51.38 -20.62
CA PRO A 29 -15.93 52.49 -21.44
C PRO A 29 -16.32 52.27 -22.90
N GLU A 30 -16.91 53.32 -23.46
CA GLU A 30 -17.29 53.51 -24.86
C GLU A 30 -16.07 53.28 -25.79
N LEU A 31 -16.17 52.30 -26.69
CA LEU A 31 -15.12 51.91 -27.63
C LEU A 31 -15.04 52.89 -28.81
N THR A 32 -14.46 54.06 -28.61
CA THR A 32 -14.12 54.99 -29.70
C THR A 32 -12.61 55.15 -29.85
N GLU A 33 -11.96 54.09 -30.33
CA GLU A 33 -10.84 54.17 -31.28
C GLU A 33 -10.35 52.75 -31.56
N THR A 34 -10.55 52.26 -32.78
CA THR A 34 -9.93 51.03 -33.27
C THR A 34 -8.44 51.28 -33.49
N LYS A 35 -7.66 51.35 -32.39
CA LYS A 35 -6.21 51.29 -32.48
C LYS A 35 -5.84 49.87 -32.91
N SER A 36 -5.38 49.78 -34.16
CA SER A 36 -4.96 48.57 -34.87
C SER A 36 -4.40 47.50 -33.92
N ILE A 37 -5.17 46.44 -33.79
CA ILE A 37 -4.87 45.19 -33.04
C ILE A 37 -3.67 44.43 -33.65
N GLY A 38 -2.98 45.02 -34.63
CA GLY A 38 -1.79 44.45 -35.28
C GLY A 38 -0.47 44.73 -34.55
N GLU A 39 -0.38 45.74 -33.68
CA GLU A 39 0.94 46.17 -33.14
C GLU A 39 1.27 45.68 -31.72
N THR A 40 0.30 45.26 -30.93
CA THR A 40 0.53 44.83 -29.53
C THR A 40 0.77 43.33 -29.36
N LEU A 41 0.54 42.51 -30.40
CA LEU A 41 0.69 41.05 -30.35
C LEU A 41 2.14 40.53 -30.53
N ILE A 42 3.13 41.42 -30.72
CA ILE A 42 4.53 41.01 -31.00
C ILE A 42 5.45 41.11 -29.76
N LYS A 43 5.00 41.66 -28.63
CA LYS A 43 5.86 41.86 -27.44
C LYS A 43 5.65 40.89 -26.28
N LEU A 44 5.06 39.72 -26.52
CA LEU A 44 5.28 38.57 -25.64
C LEU A 44 6.48 37.81 -26.18
N HIS A 45 7.68 38.37 -25.95
CA HIS A 45 8.92 37.62 -26.02
C HIS A 45 8.78 36.45 -25.05
N SER A 46 8.37 35.31 -25.61
CA SER A 46 8.59 33.98 -25.07
C SER A 46 10.04 33.94 -24.59
N LYS A 47 10.23 34.11 -23.28
CA LYS A 47 11.44 33.69 -22.57
C LYS A 47 11.39 32.16 -22.50
N ALA A 48 11.31 31.51 -23.67
CA ALA A 48 11.61 30.12 -23.80
C ALA A 48 13.06 29.99 -23.38
N ASN A 49 13.28 29.25 -22.30
CA ASN A 49 14.61 28.77 -21.97
C ASN A 49 15.03 27.88 -23.14
N VAL A 50 15.70 28.47 -24.13
CA VAL A 50 16.34 27.71 -25.20
C VAL A 50 17.41 26.91 -24.49
N ILE A 51 17.10 25.65 -24.19
CA ILE A 51 18.11 24.67 -23.82
C ILE A 51 19.08 24.70 -25.00
N SER A 52 20.27 25.24 -24.74
CA SER A 52 21.33 25.31 -25.72
C SER A 52 21.50 23.92 -26.32
N GLN A 53 21.48 23.82 -27.65
CA GLN A 53 21.77 22.58 -28.37
C GLN A 53 23.28 22.31 -28.32
N GLU A 54 23.83 22.24 -27.11
CA GLU A 54 25.15 21.67 -26.90
C GLU A 54 25.00 20.17 -27.14
N GLY A 55 25.50 19.74 -28.31
CA GLY A 55 25.34 18.40 -28.82
C GLY A 55 25.94 17.39 -27.85
N PHE A 56 25.14 16.40 -27.49
CA PHE A 56 25.56 15.17 -26.82
C PHE A 56 26.79 14.64 -27.56
N THR A 57 27.94 14.65 -26.90
CA THR A 57 29.18 14.23 -27.57
C THR A 57 29.17 12.71 -27.75
N LEU A 58 29.78 12.19 -28.83
CA LEU A 58 29.89 10.73 -29.01
C LEU A 58 30.63 10.09 -27.82
N ILE A 59 31.61 10.81 -27.26
CA ILE A 59 32.39 10.35 -26.11
C ILE A 59 31.53 10.21 -24.84
N GLU A 60 30.54 11.08 -24.65
CA GLU A 60 29.63 11.05 -23.49
C GLU A 60 28.70 9.83 -23.53
N LEU A 61 28.24 9.48 -24.73
CA LEU A 61 27.45 8.27 -24.91
C LEU A 61 28.29 7.02 -24.66
N ILE A 62 29.49 6.92 -25.22
CA ILE A 62 30.32 5.71 -24.99
C ILE A 62 30.77 5.59 -23.53
N ALA A 63 31.09 6.70 -22.85
CA ALA A 63 31.45 6.69 -21.43
C ALA A 63 30.28 6.20 -20.57
N THR A 64 29.06 6.67 -20.87
CA THR A 64 27.85 6.22 -20.19
C THR A 64 27.56 4.75 -20.46
N LEU A 65 27.71 4.29 -21.71
CA LEU A 65 27.56 2.88 -22.07
C LEU A 65 28.53 1.99 -21.29
N VAL A 66 29.77 2.43 -21.09
CA VAL A 66 30.76 1.70 -20.28
C VAL A 66 30.32 1.64 -18.81
N ILE A 67 29.89 2.77 -18.24
CA ILE A 67 29.46 2.82 -16.83
C ILE A 67 28.22 1.94 -16.62
N ILE A 68 27.18 2.07 -17.44
CA ILE A 68 25.96 1.25 -17.29
C ILE A 68 26.26 -0.24 -17.51
N SER A 69 27.24 -0.59 -18.36
CA SER A 69 27.64 -1.98 -18.60
C SER A 69 28.25 -2.62 -17.36
N VAL A 70 29.16 -1.92 -16.68
CA VAL A 70 29.76 -2.41 -15.43
C VAL A 70 28.73 -2.45 -14.31
N LEU A 71 27.89 -1.41 -14.18
CA LEU A 71 26.84 -1.37 -13.16
C LEU A 71 25.83 -2.51 -13.34
N ALA A 72 25.37 -2.76 -14.57
CA ALA A 72 24.43 -3.84 -14.85
C ALA A 72 25.03 -5.22 -14.50
N GLY A 73 26.30 -5.45 -14.86
CA GLY A 73 26.99 -6.71 -14.55
C GLY A 73 27.05 -7.03 -13.05
N VAL A 74 27.25 -6.01 -12.20
CA VAL A 74 27.33 -6.21 -10.74
C VAL A 74 25.95 -6.17 -10.07
N LEU A 75 25.01 -5.39 -10.60
CA LEU A 75 23.72 -5.15 -9.96
C LEU A 75 22.73 -6.30 -10.13
N ILE A 76 22.70 -6.95 -11.30
CA ILE A 76 21.70 -7.98 -11.62
C ILE A 76 21.76 -9.18 -10.66
N PRO A 77 22.92 -9.83 -10.41
CA PRO A 77 22.96 -11.01 -9.54
C PRO A 77 22.45 -10.72 -8.13
N ARG A 78 22.91 -9.60 -7.54
CA ARG A 78 22.51 -9.18 -6.20
C ARG A 78 21.02 -8.86 -6.09
N TYR A 79 20.44 -8.28 -7.14
CA TYR A 79 19.01 -7.95 -7.17
C TYR A 79 18.15 -9.22 -7.08
N ILE A 80 18.47 -10.24 -7.89
CA ILE A 80 17.73 -11.52 -7.91
C ILE A 80 17.84 -12.26 -6.57
N ASP A 81 19.00 -12.24 -5.94
CA ASP A 81 19.21 -12.87 -4.62
C ASP A 81 18.42 -12.16 -3.51
N SER A 82 18.41 -10.82 -3.54
CA SER A 82 17.69 -10.00 -2.56
C SER A 82 16.18 -10.20 -2.69
N GLU A 83 15.68 -10.31 -3.93
CA GLU A 83 14.28 -10.57 -4.23
C GLU A 83 13.86 -11.97 -3.74
N THR A 84 14.64 -13.01 -4.05
CA THR A 84 14.38 -14.38 -3.60
C THR A 84 14.39 -14.47 -2.08
N SER A 85 15.36 -13.83 -1.43
CA SER A 85 15.45 -13.77 0.04
C SER A 85 14.27 -13.05 0.68
N ALA A 86 13.76 -11.99 0.06
CA ALA A 86 12.57 -11.28 0.52
C ALA A 86 11.31 -12.16 0.43
N LYS A 87 11.16 -12.93 -0.65
CA LYS A 87 10.06 -13.89 -0.81
C LYS A 87 10.11 -15.00 0.23
N MET A 88 11.29 -15.54 0.51
CA MET A 88 11.48 -16.54 1.58
C MET A 88 11.13 -15.97 2.96
N ARG A 89 11.51 -14.72 3.26
CA ARG A 89 11.07 -14.03 4.48
C ARG A 89 9.56 -13.83 4.53
N GLY A 90 8.90 -13.57 3.40
CA GLY A 90 7.45 -13.53 3.29
C GLY A 90 6.81 -14.85 3.73
N LEU A 91 7.34 -15.99 3.28
CA LEU A 91 6.88 -17.30 3.75
C LEU A 91 7.06 -17.47 5.26
N ASP A 92 8.22 -17.12 5.81
CA ASP A 92 8.48 -17.23 7.24
C ASP A 92 7.54 -16.35 8.08
N LEU A 93 7.18 -15.16 7.57
CA LEU A 93 6.15 -14.30 8.18
C LEU A 93 4.78 -14.96 8.15
N GLY A 94 4.39 -15.59 7.04
CA GLY A 94 3.14 -16.34 6.95
C GLY A 94 3.06 -17.48 7.97
N VAL A 95 4.16 -18.23 8.17
CA VAL A 95 4.24 -19.28 9.20
C VAL A 95 4.13 -18.71 10.62
N SER A 96 4.78 -17.58 10.87
CA SER A 96 4.72 -16.87 12.15
C SER A 96 3.30 -16.39 12.45
N GLU A 97 2.62 -15.82 11.46
CA GLU A 97 1.23 -15.37 11.59
C GLU A 97 0.29 -16.55 11.87
N MET A 98 0.43 -17.68 11.14
CA MET A 98 -0.35 -18.89 11.40
C MET A 98 -0.14 -19.41 12.83
N SER A 99 1.10 -19.43 13.31
CA SER A 99 1.40 -19.82 14.69
C SER A 99 0.84 -18.83 15.72
N GLY A 100 0.82 -17.54 15.40
CA GLY A 100 0.19 -16.50 16.23
C GLY A 100 -1.33 -16.68 16.32
N ARG A 101 -1.99 -16.91 15.18
CA ARG A 101 -3.44 -17.19 15.11
C ARG A 101 -3.80 -18.46 15.87
N GLU A 102 -3.02 -19.52 15.70
CA GLU A 102 -3.16 -20.78 16.44
C GLU A 102 -3.11 -20.56 17.95
N THR A 103 -2.13 -19.79 18.43
CA THR A 103 -1.97 -19.48 19.87
C THR A 103 -3.14 -18.65 20.39
N LEU A 104 -3.61 -17.67 19.62
CA LEU A 104 -4.75 -16.84 19.98
C LEU A 104 -6.04 -17.67 20.05
N THR A 105 -6.32 -18.48 19.03
CA THR A 105 -7.50 -19.36 19.00
C THR A 105 -7.48 -20.35 20.15
N TRP A 106 -6.31 -20.94 20.45
CA TRP A 106 -6.15 -21.82 21.61
C TRP A 106 -6.51 -21.12 22.92
N ALA A 107 -6.01 -19.89 23.13
CA ALA A 107 -6.33 -19.10 24.30
C ALA A 107 -7.83 -18.77 24.38
N LEU A 108 -8.47 -18.42 23.26
CA LEU A 108 -9.91 -18.14 23.21
C LEU A 108 -10.75 -19.38 23.54
N VAL A 109 -10.37 -20.55 23.04
CA VAL A 109 -11.04 -21.83 23.39
C VAL A 109 -10.88 -22.12 24.88
N LYS A 110 -9.69 -21.89 25.44
CA LYS A 110 -9.44 -22.07 26.89
C LYS A 110 -10.24 -21.12 27.77
N LEU A 111 -10.51 -19.91 27.30
CA LEU A 111 -11.29 -18.88 28.00
C LEU A 111 -12.80 -19.05 27.80
N SER A 112 -13.25 -19.89 26.86
CA SER A 112 -14.67 -20.15 26.63
C SER A 112 -15.31 -20.91 27.80
N ASP A 113 -16.64 -20.81 27.95
CA ASP A 113 -17.39 -21.48 29.02
C ASP A 113 -17.19 -23.00 29.04
N ASN A 114 -16.94 -23.60 27.87
CA ASN A 114 -16.69 -25.03 27.71
C ASN A 114 -15.22 -25.42 27.97
N GLY A 115 -14.31 -24.43 28.01
CA GLY A 115 -12.87 -24.63 28.09
C GLY A 115 -12.31 -25.47 26.92
N TYR A 116 -11.06 -25.92 27.09
CA TYR A 116 -10.44 -26.86 26.15
C TYR A 116 -10.72 -28.30 26.60
N PRO A 117 -11.45 -29.12 25.82
CA PRO A 117 -11.83 -30.46 26.23
C PRO A 117 -10.65 -31.44 26.13
N THR A 118 -10.64 -32.44 27.01
CA THR A 118 -9.61 -33.49 27.05
C THR A 118 -9.73 -34.48 25.89
N VAL A 119 -10.93 -34.59 25.30
CA VAL A 119 -11.23 -35.39 24.11
C VAL A 119 -11.58 -34.43 22.97
N ASP A 120 -11.01 -34.66 21.78
CA ASP A 120 -11.25 -33.88 20.55
C ASP A 120 -10.98 -32.37 20.63
N GLY A 121 -10.24 -31.90 21.64
CA GLY A 121 -9.90 -30.48 21.80
C GLY A 121 -9.19 -29.88 20.58
N ASP A 122 -8.31 -30.65 19.93
CA ASP A 122 -7.60 -30.19 18.73
C ASP A 122 -8.54 -29.99 17.54
N THR A 123 -9.50 -30.90 17.35
CA THR A 123 -10.50 -30.83 16.29
C THR A 123 -11.43 -29.63 16.48
N ILE A 124 -11.82 -29.35 17.72
CA ILE A 124 -12.64 -28.19 18.07
C ILE A 124 -11.86 -26.90 17.81
N LEU A 125 -10.62 -26.82 18.26
CA LEU A 125 -9.75 -25.68 17.98
C LEU A 125 -9.57 -25.48 16.48
N TRP A 126 -9.31 -26.54 15.72
CA TRP A 126 -9.16 -26.49 14.26
C TRP A 126 -10.42 -25.96 13.57
N THR A 127 -11.60 -26.33 14.06
CA THR A 127 -12.88 -25.80 13.56
C THR A 127 -12.98 -24.30 13.82
N GLN A 128 -12.58 -23.84 15.01
CA GLN A 128 -12.55 -22.41 15.35
C GLN A 128 -11.48 -21.63 14.57
N LEU A 129 -10.31 -22.23 14.34
CA LEU A 129 -9.23 -21.60 13.58
C LEU A 129 -9.63 -21.37 12.13
N GLN A 130 -10.44 -22.26 11.53
CA GLN A 130 -10.96 -22.11 10.18
C GLN A 130 -12.08 -21.06 10.07
N ALA A 131 -12.65 -20.60 11.19
CA ALA A 131 -13.61 -19.51 11.18
C ALA A 131 -12.94 -18.20 10.73
N ASN A 132 -13.69 -17.37 9.98
CA ASN A 132 -13.17 -16.16 9.32
C ASN A 132 -12.25 -15.31 10.22
N PRO A 133 -11.05 -14.88 9.75
CA PRO A 133 -10.49 -15.06 8.40
C PRO A 133 -9.85 -16.44 8.15
N GLY A 134 -9.85 -17.35 9.10
CA GLY A 134 -9.41 -18.71 8.88
C GLY A 134 -7.90 -18.85 8.68
N THR A 135 -7.54 -19.77 7.79
CA THR A 135 -6.19 -19.97 7.26
C THR A 135 -5.85 -19.03 6.09
N ASN A 136 -6.70 -18.03 5.83
CA ASN A 136 -6.44 -16.99 4.85
C ASN A 136 -5.56 -15.89 5.47
N LEU A 137 -4.34 -15.76 4.94
CA LEU A 137 -3.32 -14.79 5.37
C LEU A 137 -3.32 -13.50 4.51
N GLY A 138 -4.27 -13.37 3.58
CA GLY A 138 -4.39 -12.23 2.68
C GLY A 138 -4.08 -12.58 1.23
N ALA A 139 -4.17 -11.59 0.33
CA ALA A 139 -4.12 -11.79 -1.11
C ALA A 139 -2.76 -12.30 -1.64
N ASP A 140 -1.67 -12.03 -0.91
CA ASP A 140 -0.32 -12.48 -1.27
C ASP A 140 -0.06 -13.96 -0.90
N TYR A 141 -0.94 -14.57 -0.12
CA TYR A 141 -0.81 -15.96 0.32
C TYR A 141 -1.93 -16.81 -0.26
N ASP A 142 -1.56 -18.00 -0.68
CA ASP A 142 -2.55 -18.98 -1.14
C ASP A 142 -2.08 -20.40 -0.83
N TRP A 143 -3.03 -21.33 -0.75
CA TRP A 143 -2.75 -22.73 -0.49
C TRP A 143 -2.88 -23.54 -1.78
N ASP A 144 -1.85 -24.31 -2.13
CA ASP A 144 -1.67 -24.91 -3.46
C ASP A 144 -2.83 -25.81 -3.90
N LEU A 145 -3.41 -26.58 -2.96
CA LEU A 145 -4.49 -27.53 -3.19
C LEU A 145 -5.80 -27.13 -2.49
N GLY A 146 -6.00 -25.84 -2.26
CA GLY A 146 -7.11 -25.33 -1.43
C GLY A 146 -6.74 -25.28 0.05
N GLN A 147 -7.73 -25.04 0.92
CA GLN A 147 -7.49 -24.85 2.36
C GLN A 147 -6.68 -26.02 2.97
N PRO A 148 -5.74 -25.73 3.88
CA PRO A 148 -4.95 -26.77 4.54
C PRO A 148 -5.85 -27.66 5.39
N ASN A 149 -5.38 -28.86 5.68
CA ASN A 149 -6.04 -29.74 6.66
C ASN A 149 -5.42 -29.54 8.04
N ILE A 150 -5.97 -30.23 9.05
CA ILE A 150 -5.52 -30.14 10.45
C ILE A 150 -4.05 -30.53 10.68
N GLY A 151 -3.48 -31.33 9.78
CA GLY A 151 -2.06 -31.72 9.79
C GLY A 151 -1.15 -30.78 8.99
N GLY A 152 -1.72 -29.87 8.19
CA GLY A 152 -0.99 -28.85 7.44
C GLY A 152 -1.38 -28.77 5.97
N GLY A 153 -0.48 -28.20 5.17
CA GLY A 153 -0.69 -27.96 3.74
C GLY A 153 0.48 -27.19 3.12
N THR A 154 0.43 -26.98 1.81
CA THR A 154 1.46 -26.22 1.10
C THR A 154 1.06 -24.76 0.98
N LEU A 155 1.78 -23.88 1.68
CA LEU A 155 1.59 -22.44 1.60
C LEU A 155 2.45 -21.86 0.47
N ARG A 156 1.84 -21.01 -0.35
CA ARG A 156 2.52 -20.25 -1.40
C ARG A 156 2.49 -18.77 -1.08
N PHE A 157 3.60 -18.09 -1.37
CA PHE A 157 3.69 -16.64 -1.31
C PHE A 157 3.88 -16.10 -2.73
N LYS A 158 2.95 -15.23 -3.14
CA LYS A 158 2.86 -14.62 -4.47
C LYS A 158 2.91 -15.61 -5.64
N ARG A 159 2.56 -16.89 -5.41
CA ARG A 159 2.63 -18.00 -6.38
C ARG A 159 4.02 -18.30 -6.96
N GLU A 160 5.07 -17.78 -6.35
CA GLU A 160 6.44 -17.93 -6.84
C GLU A 160 7.32 -18.79 -5.93
N VAL A 161 7.09 -18.70 -4.62
CA VAL A 161 7.77 -19.53 -3.62
C VAL A 161 6.73 -20.32 -2.81
N SER A 162 7.05 -21.56 -2.46
CA SER A 162 6.18 -22.43 -1.70
C SER A 162 6.92 -23.18 -0.61
N ALA A 163 6.22 -23.52 0.47
CA ALA A 163 6.72 -24.36 1.54
C ALA A 163 5.62 -25.29 2.04
N THR A 164 5.97 -26.56 2.23
CA THR A 164 5.09 -27.53 2.89
C THR A 164 5.12 -27.23 4.38
N LEU A 165 3.95 -26.91 4.94
CA LEU A 165 3.80 -26.66 6.36
C LEU A 165 3.17 -27.88 7.03
N THR A 166 3.72 -28.22 8.19
CA THR A 166 3.19 -29.21 9.12
C THR A 166 2.66 -28.50 10.35
N ARG A 167 1.49 -28.93 10.83
CA ARG A 167 0.91 -28.45 12.09
C ARG A 167 1.07 -29.52 13.16
N ALA A 168 1.78 -29.17 14.24
CA ALA A 168 1.75 -29.97 15.45
C ALA A 168 0.41 -29.75 16.17
N PRO A 169 -0.27 -30.82 16.62
CA PRO A 169 -1.57 -30.70 17.27
C PRO A 169 -1.46 -29.95 18.59
N SER A 170 -2.51 -29.22 18.91
CA SER A 170 -2.71 -28.58 20.21
C SER A 170 -3.05 -29.61 21.28
N THR A 171 -2.73 -29.27 22.53
CA THR A 171 -3.09 -30.08 23.70
C THR A 171 -3.70 -29.21 24.78
N THR A 172 -4.13 -29.82 25.87
CA THR A 172 -4.59 -29.10 27.06
C THR A 172 -3.53 -28.16 27.63
N GLU A 173 -2.24 -28.42 27.41
CA GLU A 173 -1.14 -27.68 28.04
C GLU A 173 -0.43 -26.72 27.08
N LYS A 174 -0.53 -26.96 25.77
CA LYS A 174 0.19 -26.17 24.76
C LYS A 174 -0.67 -25.92 23.51
N PRO A 175 -0.54 -24.73 22.88
CA PRO A 175 -1.14 -24.49 21.58
C PRO A 175 -0.51 -25.37 20.51
N GLY A 176 -1.20 -25.53 19.37
CA GLY A 176 -0.60 -26.11 18.19
C GLY A 176 0.51 -25.19 17.66
N ARG A 177 1.33 -25.71 16.74
CA ARG A 177 2.42 -24.94 16.14
C ARG A 177 2.57 -25.28 14.68
N TRP A 178 2.75 -24.27 13.86
CA TRP A 178 3.07 -24.42 12.44
C TRP A 178 4.58 -24.40 12.23
N SER A 179 5.08 -25.30 11.39
CA SER A 179 6.49 -25.37 11.00
C SER A 179 6.64 -25.84 9.56
N ARG A 180 7.68 -25.34 8.89
CA ARG A 180 8.13 -25.82 7.58
C ARG A 180 9.32 -26.77 7.72
#